data_AF-D4BNS8-F1
#
_entry.id   AF-D4BNS8-F1
#
_cell.length_a   1.000
_cell.length_b   1.000
_cell.length_c   1.000
_cell.angle_alpha   90.00
_cell.angle_beta   90.00
_cell.angle_gamma   90.00
#
_symmetry.space_group_name_H-M   'P 1'
#
loop_
_entity.id
_entity.type
_entity.pdbx_description
1 polymer ?
#
loop_
_entity_poly.entity_id
_entity_poly.type
_entity_poly.pdbx_seq_one_letter_code
_entity_poly.pdbx_strand_id
1 'polypeptide(L)' 'MRSADAIKSILEEQGRSQRSLAIDLGLTPQALDQRLKSKTMKVETLCQTAAQLNYSVKLVPNDGGESIEIEG' A
#
# COMPACT_ATOMS: atom_id res chain seq x y z
N MET A 1 -12.26 3.76 3.87
CA MET A 1 -11.13 2.80 4.01
C MET A 1 -9.84 3.62 4.00
N ARG A 2 -8.91 3.41 4.95
CA ARG A 2 -7.59 4.07 4.89
C ARG A 2 -6.66 3.26 3.99
N SER A 3 -5.61 3.88 3.47
CA SER A 3 -4.61 3.19 2.64
C SER A 3 -4.02 1.97 3.36
N ALA A 4 -3.86 2.05 4.68
CA ALA A 4 -3.41 0.95 5.51
C ALA A 4 -4.38 -0.23 5.58
N ASP A 5 -5.69 0.03 5.55
CA ASP A 5 -6.70 -1.03 5.51
C ASP A 5 -6.66 -1.75 4.16
N ALA A 6 -6.47 -1.02 3.05
CA ALA A 6 -6.31 -1.62 1.73
C ALA A 6 -5.09 -2.55 1.65
N ILE A 7 -3.94 -2.11 2.18
CA ILE A 7 -2.73 -2.95 2.24
C ILE A 7 -2.95 -4.20 3.11
N LYS A 8 -3.65 -4.07 4.24
CA LYS A 8 -3.99 -5.22 5.09
C LYS A 8 -4.89 -6.22 4.37
N SER A 9 -5.93 -5.74 3.69
CA SER A 9 -6.82 -6.62 2.92
C SER A 9 -6.07 -7.37 1.82
N ILE A 10 -5.14 -6.70 1.12
CA ILE A 10 -4.28 -7.36 0.11
C ILE A 10 -3.39 -8.43 0.75
N LEU A 11 -2.80 -8.14 1.92
CA LEU A 11 -1.97 -9.10 2.65
C LEU A 11 -2.77 -10.34 3.08
N GLU A 12 -3.98 -10.13 3.59
CA GLU A 12 -4.89 -11.22 3.97
C GLU A 12 -5.30 -12.07 2.76
N GLU A 13 -5.63 -11.43 1.64
CA GLU A 13 -5.98 -12.11 0.38
C GLU A 13 -4.81 -12.95 -0.17
N GLN A 14 -3.58 -12.44 -0.07
CA GLN A 14 -2.37 -13.15 -0.50
C GLN A 14 -1.84 -14.17 0.52
N GLY A 15 -2.45 -14.28 1.71
CA GLY A 15 -1.92 -15.10 2.81
C GLY A 15 -0.54 -14.63 3.32
N ARG A 16 -0.18 -13.36 3.07
CA ARG A 16 1.09 -12.77 3.50
C ARG A 16 0.93 -12.08 4.85
N SER A 17 1.98 -12.14 5.66
CA SER A 17 2.04 -11.40 6.91
C SER A 17 2.65 -10.01 6.71
N GLN A 18 2.26 -9.03 7.55
CA GLN A 18 2.94 -7.72 7.61
C GLN A 18 4.45 -7.87 7.85
N ARG A 19 4.88 -8.93 8.54
CA ARG A 19 6.30 -9.20 8.79
C ARG A 19 7.03 -9.55 7.50
N SER A 20 6.44 -10.37 6.63
CA SER A 20 7.01 -10.67 5.31
C SER A 20 7.15 -9.39 4.50
N LEU A 21 6.08 -8.61 4.39
CA LEU A 21 6.11 -7.35 3.63
C LEU A 21 7.14 -6.35 4.18
N ALA A 22 7.32 -6.28 5.49
CA ALA A 22 8.35 -5.43 6.08
C ALA A 22 9.75 -5.88 5.64
N ILE A 23 10.02 -7.18 5.60
CA ILE A 23 11.29 -7.74 5.11
C ILE A 23 11.49 -7.41 3.62
N ASP A 24 10.46 -7.60 2.79
CA ASP A 24 10.49 -7.25 1.36
C ASP A 24 10.76 -5.75 1.12
N LEU A 25 10.28 -4.89 2.01
CA LEU A 25 10.52 -3.44 1.98
C LEU A 25 11.84 -3.00 2.64
N GLY A 26 12.64 -3.94 3.17
CA GLY A 26 13.87 -3.62 3.92
C GLY A 26 13.61 -2.87 5.24
N LEU A 27 12.41 -3.00 5.80
CA LEU A 27 11.95 -2.34 7.02
C LEU A 27 11.81 -3.33 8.18
N THR A 28 11.85 -2.79 9.41
CA THR A 28 11.41 -3.58 10.57
C THR A 28 9.89 -3.67 10.59
N PRO A 29 9.29 -4.73 11.17
CA PRO A 29 7.84 -4.85 11.29
C PRO A 29 7.20 -3.67 12.04
N GLN A 30 7.90 -3.11 13.03
CA GLN A 30 7.46 -1.91 13.76
C GLN A 30 7.49 -0.66 12.88
N ALA A 31 8.52 -0.49 12.04
CA ALA A 31 8.60 0.64 11.11
C ALA A 31 7.46 0.58 10.08
N LEU A 32 7.15 -0.60 9.54
CA LEU A 32 6.00 -0.78 8.66
C LEU A 32 4.68 -0.51 9.39
N ASP A 33 4.51 -1.02 10.62
CA ASP A 33 3.31 -0.77 11.42
C ASP A 33 3.11 0.72 11.73
N GLN A 34 4.17 1.45 12.09
CA GLN A 34 4.13 2.91 12.23
C GLN A 34 3.75 3.61 10.91
N ARG A 35 4.33 3.15 9.79
CA ARG A 35 4.04 3.70 8.45
C ARG A 35 2.56 3.54 8.10
N LEU A 36 1.99 2.37 8.38
CA LEU A 36 0.58 2.05 8.16
C LEU A 36 -0.35 2.79 9.14
N LYS A 37 0.05 2.97 10.40
CA LYS A 37 -0.75 3.70 11.41
C LYS A 37 -0.63 5.22 11.29
N SER A 38 0.33 5.72 10.52
CA SER A 38 0.53 7.16 10.33
C SER A 38 -0.72 7.83 9.74
N LYS A 39 -1.13 8.96 10.33
CA LYS A 39 -2.19 9.81 9.77
C LYS A 39 -1.77 10.46 8.45
N THR A 40 -0.46 10.55 8.19
CA THR A 40 0.12 11.17 7.00
C THR A 40 1.09 10.18 6.35
N MET A 41 0.54 9.26 5.57
CA MET A 41 1.34 8.41 4.69
C MET A 41 1.67 9.17 3.41
N LYS A 42 2.94 9.17 2.98
CA LYS A 42 3.34 9.72 1.68
C LYS A 42 2.78 8.86 0.54
N VAL A 43 2.40 9.47 -0.58
CA VAL A 43 1.89 8.74 -1.75
C VAL A 43 2.97 7.82 -2.34
N GLU A 44 4.21 8.28 -2.43
CA GLU A 44 5.39 7.49 -2.85
C GLU A 44 5.53 6.19 -2.03
N THR A 45 5.39 6.32 -0.70
CA THR A 45 5.40 5.17 0.22
C THR A 45 4.30 4.15 -0.09
N LEU A 46 3.09 4.64 -0.39
CA LEU A 46 1.97 3.78 -0.72
C LEU A 46 2.22 3.04 -2.04
N CYS A 47 2.73 3.75 -3.06
CA CYS A 47 3.05 3.17 -4.36
C CYS A 47 4.14 2.09 -4.22
N GLN A 48 5.22 2.37 -3.50
CA GLN A 48 6.27 1.38 -3.20
C GLN A 48 5.72 0.14 -2.47
N THR A 49 4.84 0.35 -1.49
CA THR A 49 4.24 -0.75 -0.73
C THR A 49 3.32 -1.59 -1.61
N ALA A 50 2.49 -0.94 -2.43
CA ALA A 50 1.59 -1.61 -3.37
C ALA A 50 2.39 -2.39 -4.44
N ALA A 51 3.47 -1.82 -4.95
CA ALA A 51 4.34 -2.46 -5.95
C ALA A 51 4.95 -3.77 -5.41
N GLN A 52 5.38 -3.82 -4.14
CA GLN A 52 5.86 -5.06 -3.50
C GLN A 52 4.78 -6.15 -3.32
N LEU A 53 3.52 -5.75 -3.43
CA LEU A 53 2.37 -6.66 -3.41
C LEU A 53 1.86 -6.97 -4.83
N ASN A 54 2.54 -6.48 -5.87
CA ASN A 54 2.12 -6.57 -7.27
C ASN A 54 0.81 -5.80 -7.59
N TYR A 55 0.64 -4.62 -6.98
CA TYR A 55 -0.45 -3.68 -7.24
C TYR A 55 0.08 -2.32 -7.67
N SER A 56 -0.69 -1.59 -8.49
CA SER A 56 -0.48 -0.17 -8.77
C SER A 56 -1.56 0.70 -8.11
N VAL A 57 -1.23 1.97 -7.87
CA VAL A 57 -2.17 2.95 -7.32
C VAL A 57 -2.71 3.80 -8.47
N LYS A 58 -4.03 3.91 -8.58
CA LYS A 58 -4.69 4.71 -9.62
C LYS A 58 -5.81 5.56 -9.06
N LEU A 59 -5.99 6.75 -9.64
CA LEU A 59 -7.16 7.59 -9.46
C LEU A 59 -8.19 7.21 -10.51
N VAL A 60 -9.35 6.75 -10.06
CA VAL A 60 -10.47 6.40 -10.94
C VAL A 60 -11.51 7.51 -10.84
N PRO A 61 -11.88 8.17 -11.94
CA PRO A 61 -12.92 9.20 -11.92
C PRO A 61 -14.29 8.58 -11.63
N ASN A 62 -15.06 9.24 -10.76
CA ASN A 62 -16.40 8.77 -10.37
C ASN A 62 -17.41 8.78 -11.52
N ASP A 63 -17.15 9.56 -12.56
CA ASP A 63 -18.03 9.71 -13.73
C ASP A 63 -17.68 8.70 -14.85
N GLY A 64 -16.76 7.74 -14.60
CA GLY A 64 -16.42 6.69 -15.56
C GLY A 64 -15.43 7.11 -16.67
N GLY A 65 -14.73 8.24 -16.49
CA GLY A 65 -13.64 8.66 -17.37
C GLY A 65 -12.35 7.83 -17.24
N GLU A 66 -11.28 8.32 -17.87
CA GLU A 66 -9.98 7.64 -17.87
C GLU A 66 -9.30 7.67 -16.48
N SER A 67 -8.74 6.53 -16.09
CA SER A 67 -8.02 6.40 -14.83
C SER A 67 -6.59 6.94 -14.96
N ILE A 68 -6.13 7.65 -13.94
CA ILE A 68 -4.76 8.19 -13.88
C ILE A 68 -3.94 7.29 -12.96
N GLU A 69 -2.90 6.65 -13.49
CA GLU A 69 -1.96 5.90 -12.67
C GLU A 69 -1.04 6.84 -11.90
N ILE A 70 -0.75 6.51 -10.64
CA ILE A 70 0.20 7.23 -9.80
C ILE A 70 1.51 6.47 -9.84
N GLU A 71 2.52 7.07 -10.47
CA GLU A 71 3.91 6.63 -10.38
C GLU A 71 4.52 7.13 -9.07
N GLY A 72 5.27 6.28 -8.38
CA GLY A 72 5.90 6.60 -7.09
C GLY A 72 7.15 5.81 -6.81
#